data_AF-A0AAD2G2U8-F1
#
_entry.id   AF-A0AAD2G2U8-F1
#
_cell.length_a   1.000
_cell.length_b   1.000
_cell.length_c   1.000
_cell.angle_alpha   90.00
_cell.angle_beta   90.00
_cell.angle_gamma   90.00
#
_symmetry.space_group_name_H-M   'P 1'
#
loop_
_entity.id
_entity.type
_entity.pdbx_description
1 polymer ?
#
loop_
_entity_poly.entity_id
_entity_poly.type
_entity_poly.pdbx_seq_one_letter_code
_entity_poly.pdbx_strand_id
1 'polypeptide(L)'
;MCKRIDMHQSHVAVSPKDDLIEEIGGKEQYDFLILSFCEKIQEESELEEIFCHLDTEVLASRMNSLVDVAFALTESRCQDEKLRNDVLLKNYSLLELGLYASHFEILQQMFEAALHESWIEAEAFDRCKTRFEMLRNIIAEDGVGMEEIALSHRVAEVRILAAKSA
;
A
#
# COMPACT_ATOMS: atom_id res chain seq x y z
N MET A 1 -54.10 17.12 -11.95
CA MET A 1 -53.29 16.60 -10.82
C MET A 1 -51.92 16.23 -11.36
N CYS A 2 -50.93 17.14 -11.24
CA CYS A 2 -49.55 16.88 -11.66
C CYS A 2 -48.81 16.17 -10.52
N LYS A 3 -48.34 14.94 -10.78
CA LYS A 3 -47.46 14.21 -9.86
C LYS A 3 -46.08 14.84 -9.91
N ARG A 4 -45.62 15.43 -8.80
CA ARG A 4 -44.20 15.73 -8.58
C ARG A 4 -43.46 14.40 -8.54
N ILE A 5 -42.46 14.27 -9.41
CA ILE A 5 -41.47 13.21 -9.31
C ILE A 5 -40.40 13.77 -8.36
N ASP A 6 -40.36 13.25 -7.14
CA ASP A 6 -39.30 13.56 -6.19
C ASP A 6 -38.00 12.91 -6.69
N MET A 7 -37.11 13.76 -7.19
CA MET A 7 -35.76 13.40 -7.60
C MET A 7 -34.95 13.09 -6.33
N HIS A 8 -34.95 11.82 -5.91
CA HIS A 8 -34.03 11.35 -4.88
C HIS A 8 -32.60 11.40 -5.44
N GLN A 9 -31.86 12.45 -5.08
CA GLN A 9 -30.41 12.47 -5.21
C GLN A 9 -29.84 11.39 -4.29
N SER A 10 -29.47 10.25 -4.87
CA SER A 10 -28.64 9.26 -4.22
C SER A 10 -27.24 9.87 -4.06
N HIS A 11 -26.95 10.45 -2.90
CA HIS A 11 -25.58 10.74 -2.49
C HIS A 11 -24.86 9.39 -2.34
N VAL A 12 -24.10 9.00 -3.37
CA VAL A 12 -23.14 7.91 -3.25
C VAL A 12 -22.05 8.41 -2.30
N ALA A 13 -21.91 7.76 -1.15
CA ALA A 13 -20.82 8.06 -0.23
C ALA A 13 -19.50 7.75 -0.95
N VAL A 14 -18.70 8.79 -1.19
CA VAL A 14 -17.37 8.66 -1.80
C VAL A 14 -16.49 7.88 -0.83
N SER A 15 -15.73 6.90 -1.34
CA SER A 15 -14.86 6.11 -0.47
C SER A 15 -13.71 6.99 0.06
N PRO A 16 -13.18 6.72 1.27
CA PRO A 16 -12.06 7.52 1.81
C PRO A 16 -10.83 7.57 0.90
N LYS A 17 -10.66 6.53 0.08
CA LYS A 17 -9.59 6.45 -0.91
C LYS A 17 -9.84 7.42 -2.06
N ASP A 18 -11.03 7.36 -2.65
CA ASP A 18 -11.38 8.19 -3.82
C ASP A 18 -11.37 9.68 -3.43
N ASP A 19 -11.83 10.00 -2.21
CA ASP A 19 -11.72 11.34 -1.63
C ASP A 19 -10.26 11.85 -1.61
N LEU A 20 -9.33 11.04 -1.10
CA LEU A 20 -7.92 11.42 -1.04
C LEU A 20 -7.26 11.49 -2.42
N ILE A 21 -7.66 10.62 -3.37
CA ILE A 21 -7.18 10.67 -4.75
C ILE A 21 -7.63 11.98 -5.43
N GLU A 22 -8.87 12.41 -5.22
CA GLU A 22 -9.34 13.69 -5.74
C GLU A 22 -8.58 14.87 -5.12
N GLU A 23 -8.31 14.83 -3.80
CA GLU A 23 -7.55 15.87 -3.10
C GLU A 23 -6.12 16.05 -3.62
N ILE A 24 -5.44 14.96 -3.99
CA ILE A 24 -4.07 15.07 -4.53
C ILE A 24 -4.03 15.54 -5.99
N GLY A 25 -5.18 15.78 -6.65
CA GLY A 25 -5.24 16.22 -8.05
C GLY A 25 -5.83 15.17 -9.01
N GLY A 26 -6.51 14.15 -8.48
CA GLY A 26 -7.21 13.13 -9.25
C GLY A 26 -6.32 11.98 -9.73
N LYS A 27 -6.91 11.11 -10.56
CA LYS A 27 -6.29 9.85 -10.99
C LYS A 27 -4.95 10.01 -11.71
N GLU A 28 -4.79 11.06 -12.52
CA GLU A 28 -3.53 11.31 -13.24
C GLU A 28 -2.38 11.63 -12.28
N GLN A 29 -2.62 12.45 -11.26
CA GLN A 29 -1.62 12.79 -10.25
C GLN A 29 -1.33 11.59 -9.34
N TYR A 30 -2.34 10.78 -9.05
CA TYR A 30 -2.16 9.51 -8.34
C TYR A 30 -1.27 8.53 -9.12
N ASP A 31 -1.50 8.37 -10.42
CA ASP A 31 -0.69 7.48 -11.25
C ASP A 31 0.76 7.96 -11.36
N PHE A 32 0.96 9.27 -11.48
CA PHE A 32 2.30 9.85 -11.42
C PHE A 32 2.99 9.57 -10.08
N LEU A 33 2.28 9.74 -8.94
CA LEU A 33 2.80 9.44 -7.61
C LEU A 33 3.26 7.97 -7.51
N ILE A 34 2.48 7.02 -8.01
CA ILE A 34 2.87 5.60 -8.00
C ILE A 34 4.12 5.35 -8.82
N LEU A 35 4.25 5.98 -9.99
CA LEU A 35 5.44 5.83 -10.83
C LEU A 35 6.67 6.43 -10.17
N SER A 36 6.60 7.66 -9.67
CA SER A 36 7.69 8.30 -8.92
C SER A 36 8.08 7.48 -7.69
N PHE A 37 7.10 6.91 -6.96
CA PHE A 37 7.37 6.03 -5.83
C PHE A 37 8.13 4.77 -6.24
N CYS A 38 7.79 4.14 -7.37
CA CYS A 38 8.52 2.99 -7.88
C CYS A 38 9.96 3.33 -8.29
N GLU A 39 10.17 4.50 -8.89
CA GLU A 39 11.52 5.00 -9.22
C GLU A 39 12.37 5.15 -7.94
N LYS A 40 11.82 5.76 -6.89
CA LYS A 40 12.50 5.89 -5.59
C LYS A 40 12.83 4.55 -4.95
N ILE A 41 11.92 3.58 -5.03
CA ILE A 41 12.16 2.21 -4.54
C ILE A 41 13.32 1.55 -5.27
N GLN A 42 13.43 1.74 -6.58
CA GLN A 42 14.49 1.15 -7.39
C GLN A 42 15.85 1.83 -7.17
N GLU A 43 15.86 3.07 -6.67
CA GLU A 43 17.08 3.80 -6.29
C GLU A 43 17.58 3.43 -4.88
N GLU A 44 16.73 2.81 -4.06
CA GLU A 44 17.05 2.45 -2.68
C GLU A 44 17.58 1.02 -2.55
N SER A 45 18.87 0.89 -2.23
CA SER A 45 19.61 -0.36 -2.21
C SER A 45 18.97 -1.49 -1.39
N GLU A 46 18.43 -1.19 -0.21
CA GLU A 46 17.80 -2.21 0.65
C GLU A 46 16.50 -2.77 0.03
N LEU A 47 15.76 -1.92 -0.70
CA LEU A 47 14.55 -2.32 -1.38
C LEU A 47 14.84 -2.94 -2.75
N GLU A 48 15.90 -2.49 -3.43
CA GLU A 48 16.37 -3.05 -4.69
C GLU A 48 16.67 -4.54 -4.54
N GLU A 49 17.36 -4.97 -3.47
CA GLU A 49 17.63 -6.38 -3.22
C GLU A 49 16.34 -7.23 -3.13
N ILE A 50 15.28 -6.66 -2.57
CA ILE A 50 13.97 -7.32 -2.43
C ILE A 50 13.20 -7.33 -3.75
N PHE A 51 13.26 -6.25 -4.54
CA PHE A 51 12.44 -6.08 -5.73
C PHE A 51 13.19 -6.32 -7.06
N CYS A 52 14.48 -6.67 -7.03
CA CYS A 52 15.35 -6.79 -8.21
C CYS A 52 14.86 -7.73 -9.32
N HIS A 53 13.95 -8.65 -8.99
CA HIS A 53 13.39 -9.64 -9.90
C HIS A 53 12.01 -9.27 -10.43
N LEU A 54 11.45 -8.15 -9.98
CA LEU A 54 10.20 -7.60 -10.50
C LEU A 54 10.49 -6.61 -11.60
N ASP A 55 9.75 -6.71 -12.71
CA ASP A 55 9.69 -5.60 -13.66
C ASP A 55 8.91 -4.42 -13.07
N THR A 56 9.09 -3.24 -13.68
CA THR A 56 8.48 -2.00 -13.22
C THR A 56 6.95 -2.07 -13.21
N GLU A 57 6.31 -2.82 -14.11
CA GLU A 57 4.85 -2.92 -14.17
C GLU A 57 4.30 -3.73 -12.99
N VAL A 58 4.95 -4.85 -12.66
CA VAL A 58 4.63 -5.67 -11.49
C VAL A 58 4.89 -4.91 -10.19
N LEU A 59 6.00 -4.16 -10.10
CA LEU A 59 6.28 -3.31 -8.94
C LEU A 59 5.21 -2.23 -8.78
N ALA A 60 4.86 -1.51 -9.86
CA ALA A 60 3.83 -0.48 -9.84
C ALA A 60 2.46 -1.04 -9.44
N SER A 61 2.08 -2.21 -9.94
CA SER A 61 0.83 -2.87 -9.54
C SER A 61 0.79 -3.19 -8.04
N ARG A 62 1.91 -3.64 -7.46
CA ARG A 62 2.02 -3.92 -6.03
C ARG A 62 2.00 -2.65 -5.19
N MET A 63 2.74 -1.62 -5.60
CA MET A 63 2.79 -0.34 -4.88
C MET A 63 1.46 0.40 -4.97
N ASN A 64 0.79 0.34 -6.12
CA ASN A 64 -0.58 0.85 -6.27
C ASN A 64 -1.53 0.15 -5.28
N SER A 65 -1.48 -1.19 -5.20
CA SER A 65 -2.30 -1.96 -4.25
C SER A 65 -2.00 -1.59 -2.80
N LEU A 66 -0.73 -1.39 -2.46
CA LEU A 66 -0.28 -0.98 -1.12
C LEU A 66 -0.84 0.40 -0.74
N VAL A 67 -0.67 1.38 -1.63
CA VAL A 67 -1.14 2.76 -1.42
C VAL A 67 -2.67 2.83 -1.42
N ASP A 68 -3.35 2.05 -2.25
CA ASP A 68 -4.81 1.91 -2.24
C ASP A 68 -5.32 1.43 -0.88
N VAL A 69 -4.62 0.47 -0.26
CA VAL A 69 -4.94 -0.01 1.09
C VAL A 69 -4.69 1.10 2.12
N ALA A 70 -3.54 1.78 2.06
CA ALA A 70 -3.23 2.90 2.95
C ALA A 70 -4.30 3.99 2.89
N PHE A 71 -4.67 4.44 1.69
CA PHE A 71 -5.62 5.54 1.48
C PHE A 71 -7.03 5.18 1.96
N ALA A 72 -7.39 3.90 1.95
CA ALA A 72 -8.65 3.42 2.49
C ALA A 72 -8.73 3.38 4.04
N LEU A 73 -7.59 3.41 4.74
CA LEU A 73 -7.55 3.45 6.21
C LEU A 73 -8.06 4.79 6.72
N THR A 74 -8.62 4.84 7.92
CA THR A 74 -8.93 6.10 8.64
C THR A 74 -8.64 5.87 10.11
N GLU A 75 -8.44 6.93 10.92
CA GLU A 75 -8.22 6.79 12.37
C GLU A 75 -9.29 5.93 13.05
N SER A 76 -10.56 6.17 12.71
CA SER A 76 -11.71 5.41 13.22
C SER A 76 -11.71 3.93 12.84
N ARG A 77 -11.00 3.56 11.78
CA ARG A 77 -10.98 2.20 11.22
C ARG A 77 -9.72 1.41 11.59
N CYS A 78 -8.67 2.06 12.07
CA CYS A 78 -7.40 1.39 12.42
C CYS A 78 -7.50 0.44 13.63
N GLN A 79 -8.60 0.50 14.39
CA GLN A 79 -8.87 -0.40 15.52
C GLN A 79 -9.79 -1.57 15.13
N ASP A 80 -10.27 -1.63 13.89
CA ASP A 80 -11.11 -2.72 13.40
C ASP A 80 -10.24 -3.94 13.05
N GLU A 81 -10.33 -5.00 13.86
CA GLU A 81 -9.57 -6.24 13.69
C GLU A 81 -9.80 -6.89 12.32
N LYS A 82 -11.02 -6.82 11.78
CA LYS A 82 -11.31 -7.39 10.46
C LYS A 82 -10.59 -6.60 9.37
N LEU A 83 -10.61 -5.27 9.46
CA LEU A 83 -9.88 -4.43 8.51
C LEU A 83 -8.38 -4.66 8.59
N ARG A 84 -7.82 -4.75 9.80
CA ARG A 84 -6.39 -5.02 10.01
C ARG A 84 -5.99 -6.36 9.39
N ASN A 85 -6.78 -7.41 9.59
CA ASN A 85 -6.57 -8.69 8.92
C ASN A 85 -6.66 -8.57 7.39
N ASP A 86 -7.63 -7.82 6.87
CA ASP A 86 -7.75 -7.57 5.43
C ASP A 86 -6.53 -6.81 4.87
N VAL A 87 -5.95 -5.87 5.63
CA VAL A 87 -4.72 -5.16 5.30
C VAL A 87 -3.54 -6.13 5.18
N LEU A 88 -3.37 -7.01 6.16
CA LEU A 88 -2.31 -8.02 6.13
C LEU A 88 -2.48 -8.97 4.95
N LEU A 89 -3.69 -9.47 4.71
CA LEU A 89 -3.96 -10.41 3.61
C LEU A 89 -3.70 -9.79 2.24
N LYS A 90 -4.11 -8.53 2.03
CA LYS A 90 -3.86 -7.82 0.77
C LYS A 90 -2.38 -7.56 0.51
N ASN A 91 -1.60 -7.40 1.57
CA ASN A 91 -0.16 -7.12 1.49
C ASN A 91 0.71 -8.36 1.74
N TYR A 92 0.11 -9.54 1.93
CA TYR A 92 0.83 -10.78 2.24
C TYR A 92 1.86 -11.12 1.16
N SER A 93 1.55 -10.86 -0.10
CA SER A 93 2.49 -11.07 -1.21
C SER A 93 3.74 -10.19 -1.17
N LEU A 94 3.76 -9.10 -0.41
CA LEU A 94 4.95 -8.30 -0.13
C LEU A 94 5.76 -8.90 1.02
N LEU A 95 5.08 -9.42 2.04
CA LEU A 95 5.72 -10.15 3.15
C LEU A 95 6.43 -11.41 2.65
N GLU A 96 5.83 -12.13 1.68
CA GLU A 96 6.47 -13.29 1.03
C GLU A 96 7.73 -12.92 0.24
N LEU A 97 7.82 -11.69 -0.28
CA LEU A 97 9.04 -11.19 -0.91
C LEU A 97 10.15 -10.86 0.12
N GLY A 98 9.80 -10.81 1.41
CA GLY A 98 10.72 -10.44 2.48
C GLY A 98 10.62 -8.97 2.90
N LEU A 99 9.53 -8.27 2.57
CA LEU A 99 9.24 -7.01 3.25
C LEU A 99 8.83 -7.29 4.69
N TYR A 100 9.52 -6.62 5.61
CA TYR A 100 9.28 -6.71 7.04
C TYR A 100 9.00 -5.30 7.57
N ALA A 101 8.56 -5.20 8.82
CA ALA A 101 8.25 -3.92 9.45
C ALA A 101 9.34 -2.83 9.23
N SER A 102 10.63 -3.20 9.29
CA SER A 102 11.75 -2.28 9.02
C SER A 102 11.78 -1.74 7.59
N HIS A 103 11.44 -2.57 6.60
CA HIS A 103 11.38 -2.15 5.20
C HIS A 103 10.21 -1.19 4.92
N PHE A 104 9.14 -1.24 5.73
CA PHE A 104 8.03 -0.30 5.60
C PHE A 104 8.39 1.12 6.06
N GLU A 105 9.36 1.29 6.95
CA GLU A 105 9.90 2.60 7.28
C GLU A 105 10.63 3.21 6.08
N ILE A 106 11.41 2.41 5.36
CA ILE A 106 12.12 2.82 4.14
C ILE A 106 11.12 3.13 3.02
N LEU A 107 10.11 2.27 2.82
CA LEU A 107 9.03 2.54 1.87
C LEU A 107 8.31 3.86 2.18
N GLN A 108 8.06 4.17 3.45
CA GLN A 108 7.44 5.44 3.81
C GLN A 108 8.33 6.62 3.41
N GLN A 109 9.65 6.53 3.61
CA GLN A 109 10.57 7.58 3.18
C GLN A 109 10.55 7.78 1.65
N MET A 110 10.55 6.68 0.89
CA MET A 110 10.47 6.72 -0.57
C MET A 110 9.12 7.28 -1.05
N PHE A 111 8.03 6.96 -0.34
CA PHE A 111 6.71 7.50 -0.60
C PHE A 111 6.64 9.01 -0.32
N GLU A 112 7.17 9.46 0.81
CA GLU A 112 7.26 10.89 1.15
C GLU A 112 8.11 11.68 0.14
N ALA A 113 9.21 11.09 -0.36
CA ALA A 113 10.00 11.67 -1.43
C ALA A 113 9.19 11.83 -2.74
N ALA A 114 8.41 10.81 -3.12
CA ALA A 114 7.55 10.85 -4.30
C ALA A 114 6.38 11.87 -4.15
N LEU A 115 5.83 12.01 -2.94
CA LEU A 115 4.83 13.04 -2.63
C LEU A 115 5.43 14.45 -2.81
N HIS A 116 6.67 14.69 -2.38
CA HIS A 116 7.33 15.97 -2.57
C HIS A 116 7.55 16.32 -4.05
N GLU A 117 7.81 15.33 -4.90
CA GLU A 117 7.93 15.51 -6.35
C GLU A 117 6.60 15.70 -7.07
N SER A 118 5.48 15.42 -6.39
CA SER A 118 4.13 15.46 -6.96
C SER A 118 3.41 16.81 -6.83
N TRP A 119 4.08 17.85 -6.29
CA TRP A 119 3.54 19.22 -6.18
C TRP A 119 2.16 19.32 -5.50
N ILE A 120 1.87 18.37 -4.61
CA ILE A 120 0.59 18.30 -3.89
C ILE A 120 0.51 19.37 -2.80
N GLU A 121 -0.73 19.75 -2.45
CA GLU A 121 -0.96 20.68 -1.34
C GLU A 121 -0.55 20.08 0.00
N ALA A 122 -0.10 20.93 0.93
CA ALA A 122 0.46 20.49 2.22
C ALA A 122 -0.55 19.66 3.05
N GLU A 123 -1.84 20.01 3.03
CA GLU A 123 -2.87 19.26 3.75
C GLU A 123 -3.07 17.86 3.17
N ALA A 124 -3.07 17.73 1.84
CA ALA A 124 -3.17 16.44 1.16
C ALA A 124 -1.90 15.59 1.37
N PHE A 125 -0.72 16.23 1.40
CA PHE A 125 0.55 15.60 1.76
C PHE A 125 0.49 14.96 3.16
N ASP A 126 0.10 15.74 4.17
CA ASP A 126 0.02 15.27 5.55
C ASP A 126 -0.99 14.13 5.72
N ARG A 127 -2.12 14.21 5.01
CA ARG A 127 -3.10 13.11 4.96
C ARG A 127 -2.51 11.85 4.34
N CYS A 128 -1.84 11.93 3.19
CA CYS A 128 -1.22 10.77 2.53
C CYS A 128 -0.19 10.12 3.44
N LYS A 129 0.69 10.91 4.04
CA LYS A 129 1.70 10.47 5.01
C LYS A 129 1.07 9.76 6.21
N THR A 130 0.08 10.39 6.82
CA THR A 130 -0.64 9.83 7.99
C THR A 130 -1.28 8.48 7.65
N ARG A 131 -1.89 8.35 6.47
CA ARG A 131 -2.53 7.11 6.01
C ARG A 131 -1.52 5.99 5.75
N PHE A 132 -0.35 6.32 5.22
CA PHE A 132 0.73 5.38 5.04
C PHE A 132 1.34 4.95 6.39
N GLU A 133 1.50 5.87 7.33
CA GLU A 133 1.97 5.57 8.68
C GLU A 133 1.01 4.61 9.43
N MET A 134 -0.30 4.79 9.28
CA MET A 134 -1.30 3.86 9.83
C MET A 134 -1.11 2.45 9.30
N LEU A 135 -0.91 2.30 7.98
CA LEU A 135 -0.63 1.01 7.35
C LEU A 135 0.63 0.37 7.93
N ARG A 136 1.73 1.14 8.04
CA ARG A 136 2.99 0.68 8.64
C ARG A 136 2.77 0.17 10.06
N ASN A 137 2.02 0.92 10.89
CA ASN A 137 1.78 0.54 12.28
C ASN A 137 0.98 -0.77 12.37
N ILE A 138 -0.03 -0.98 11.51
CA ILE A 138 -0.77 -2.25 11.45
C ILE A 138 0.18 -3.41 11.11
N ILE A 139 1.05 -3.24 10.11
CA ILE A 139 1.99 -4.27 9.70
C ILE A 139 3.02 -4.56 10.81
N ALA A 140 3.51 -3.53 11.50
CA ALA A 140 4.46 -3.70 12.60
C ALA A 140 3.84 -4.42 13.80
N GLU A 141 2.57 -4.14 14.12
CA GLU A 141 1.86 -4.71 15.27
C GLU A 141 1.38 -6.14 15.00
N ASP A 142 0.80 -6.40 13.82
CA ASP A 142 0.12 -7.67 13.53
C ASP A 142 0.86 -8.54 12.50
N GLY A 143 1.83 -7.99 11.78
CA GLY A 143 2.55 -8.67 10.70
C GLY A 143 3.50 -9.77 11.19
N VAL A 144 3.99 -9.70 12.43
CA VAL A 144 4.99 -10.63 12.98
C VAL A 144 4.59 -12.10 12.78
N GLY A 145 3.32 -12.45 13.02
CA GLY A 145 2.84 -13.82 12.83
C GLY A 145 2.80 -14.25 11.36
N MET A 146 2.55 -13.32 10.43
CA MET A 146 2.57 -13.58 8.99
C MET A 146 4.00 -13.68 8.45
N GLU A 147 4.94 -12.92 9.00
CA GLU A 147 6.37 -12.98 8.65
C GLU A 147 6.95 -14.37 8.97
N GLU A 148 6.62 -14.94 10.13
CA GLU A 148 7.05 -16.30 10.50
C GLU A 148 6.53 -17.36 9.54
N ILE A 149 5.26 -17.25 9.13
CA ILE A 149 4.62 -18.17 8.17
C ILE A 149 5.30 -18.04 6.80
N ALA A 150 5.47 -16.81 6.31
CA ALA A 150 6.10 -16.54 5.03
C ALA A 150 7.57 -17.05 4.99
N LEU A 151 8.33 -16.83 6.06
CA LEU A 151 9.69 -17.35 6.18
C LEU A 151 9.71 -18.89 6.18
N SER A 152 8.78 -19.53 6.90
CA SER A 152 8.65 -20.98 6.93
C SER A 152 8.37 -21.57 5.53
N HIS A 153 7.48 -20.94 4.76
CA HIS A 153 7.19 -21.35 3.39
C HIS A 153 8.43 -21.25 2.48
N ARG A 154 9.16 -20.13 2.53
CA ARG A 154 10.40 -19.96 1.75
C ARG A 154 11.45 -21.02 2.09
N VAL A 155 11.66 -21.29 3.38
CA VAL A 155 12.60 -22.34 3.83
C VAL A 155 12.18 -23.72 3.32
N ALA A 156 10.87 -24.02 3.35
CA ALA A 156 10.35 -25.29 2.83
C ALA A 156 10.58 -25.43 1.31
N GLU A 157 10.34 -24.38 0.53
CA GLU A 157 10.58 -24.38 -0.91
C GLU A 157 12.05 -24.61 -1.26
N VAL A 158 12.96 -23.89 -0.59
CA VAL A 158 14.42 -24.07 -0.80
C VAL A 158 14.85 -25.50 -0.49
N ARG A 159 14.32 -26.10 0.59
CA ARG A 159 14.59 -27.51 0.93
C ARG A 159 14.08 -28.48 -0.13
N ILE A 160 12.88 -28.25 -0.67
CA ILE A 160 12.30 -29.07 -1.74
C ILE A 160 13.13 -28.96 -3.02
N LEU A 161 13.56 -27.75 -3.39
CA LEU A 161 14.39 -27.53 -4.57
C LEU A 161 15.77 -28.21 -4.41
N ALA A 162 16.42 -28.04 -3.26
CA ALA A 162 17.69 -28.70 -2.96
C ALA A 162 17.58 -30.23 -3.01
N ALA A 163 16.49 -30.80 -2.49
CA ALA A 163 16.24 -32.25 -2.54
C ALA A 163 15.94 -32.79 -3.94
N LYS A 164 15.44 -31.95 -4.86
CA LYS A 164 15.22 -32.31 -6.28
C LYS A 164 16.47 -32.20 -7.15
N SER A 165 17.50 -31.49 -6.67
CA SER A 165 18.76 -31.29 -7.39
C SER A 165 19.90 -32.20 -6.91
N ALA A 166 19.65 -33.07 -5.92
CA ALA A 166 20.56 -34.08 -5.39
C ALA A 166 20.21 -35.48 -5.92
#